data_AF-A0A965UVZ3-F1
#
_entry.id   AF-A0A965UVZ3-F1
#
_cell.length_a   1.000
_cell.length_b   1.000
_cell.length_c   1.000
_cell.angle_alpha   90.00
_cell.angle_beta   90.00
_cell.angle_gamma   90.00
#
_symmetry.space_group_name_H-M   'P 1'
#
loop_
_entity.id
_entity.type
_entity.pdbx_description
1 polymer ?
#
loop_
_entity_poly.entity_id
_entity_poly.type
_entity_poly.pdbx_seq_one_letter_code
_entity_poly.pdbx_strand_id
1 'polypeptide(L)'
;MLRVRNGEQLERQIATSDGQEAVISFVRAGTAFTYSGGMVVGSAASGVFELVTSGEPNTSLYVTGARLKMTRSGVPSGMTGARLHWFTQLPSGITDGAAFVVTSGDTAKYKGYSDLESALDFGQTIFSQSQPLNKQITLSSSSLFVALTPSTTFASASGTPYRIEVDYFMV
;
A
#
# COMPACT_ATOMS: atom_id res chain seq x y z
N MET A 1 -27.46 -15.49 -9.31
CA MET A 1 -28.65 -16.10 -9.94
C MET A 1 -29.43 -16.82 -8.85
N LEU A 2 -30.62 -16.32 -8.48
CA LEU A 2 -31.41 -16.78 -7.34
C LEU A 2 -32.29 -17.98 -7.77
N ARG A 3 -32.28 -19.09 -7.03
CA ARG A 3 -33.26 -20.18 -7.18
C ARG A 3 -34.10 -20.27 -5.91
N VAL A 4 -35.43 -20.18 -6.07
CA VAL A 4 -36.41 -20.31 -4.99
C VAL A 4 -36.99 -21.73 -5.01
N ARG A 5 -37.11 -22.38 -3.85
CA ARG A 5 -37.93 -23.57 -3.64
C ARG A 5 -38.70 -23.45 -2.32
N ASN A 6 -40.03 -23.53 -2.43
CA ASN A 6 -41.01 -23.88 -1.39
C ASN A 6 -40.85 -23.26 0.02
N GLY A 7 -41.28 -22.01 0.17
CA GLY A 7 -42.10 -21.60 1.31
C GLY A 7 -41.46 -21.42 2.68
N GLU A 8 -40.18 -21.75 2.88
CA GLU A 8 -39.49 -21.45 4.14
C GLU A 8 -38.56 -20.23 3.98
N GLN A 9 -38.75 -19.31 4.92
CA GLN A 9 -38.11 -18.02 5.15
C GLN A 9 -36.76 -17.82 4.41
N LEU A 10 -36.76 -16.89 3.45
CA LEU A 10 -35.52 -16.28 2.98
C LEU A 10 -34.94 -15.52 4.17
N GLU A 11 -33.99 -16.13 4.89
CA GLU A 11 -33.01 -15.35 5.62
C GLU A 11 -32.48 -14.34 4.61
N ARG A 12 -32.76 -13.06 4.86
CA ARG A 12 -32.12 -11.96 4.16
C ARG A 12 -30.64 -12.23 4.38
N GLN A 13 -29.96 -12.81 3.39
CA GLN A 13 -28.51 -12.81 3.34
C GLN A 13 -28.16 -11.34 3.30
N ILE A 14 -27.95 -10.76 4.49
CA ILE A 14 -27.42 -9.43 4.64
C ILE A 14 -26.08 -9.56 3.96
N ALA A 15 -25.94 -8.98 2.77
CA ALA A 15 -24.65 -8.82 2.14
C ALA A 15 -23.87 -7.85 3.04
N THR A 16 -23.33 -8.36 4.14
CA THR A 16 -22.24 -7.70 4.84
C THR A 16 -21.05 -7.83 3.90
N SER A 17 -20.64 -6.70 3.31
CA SER A 17 -19.42 -6.67 2.53
C SER A 17 -18.25 -6.94 3.47
N ASP A 18 -17.56 -8.07 3.29
CA ASP A 18 -16.27 -8.34 3.96
C ASP A 18 -15.12 -7.55 3.32
N GLY A 19 -15.39 -6.85 2.20
CA GLY A 19 -14.45 -5.94 1.56
C GLY A 19 -14.20 -4.71 2.43
N GLN A 20 -12.93 -4.41 2.63
CA GLN A 20 -12.43 -3.31 3.46
C GLN A 20 -11.35 -2.52 2.73
N GLU A 21 -11.21 -1.25 3.11
CA GLU A 21 -10.14 -0.37 2.65
C GLU A 21 -9.31 0.06 3.87
N ALA A 22 -7.99 -0.05 3.77
CA ALA A 22 -7.07 0.57 4.71
C ALA A 22 -6.30 1.69 4.02
N VAL A 23 -6.09 2.78 4.75
CA VAL A 23 -5.59 4.04 4.21
C VAL A 23 -4.41 4.54 5.04
N ILE A 24 -3.33 4.87 4.35
CA ILE A 24 -2.18 5.58 4.90
C ILE A 24 -2.11 6.95 4.24
N SER A 25 -1.88 7.99 5.03
CA SER A 25 -1.57 9.33 4.51
C SER A 25 -0.29 9.85 5.16
N PHE A 26 0.61 10.41 4.36
CA PHE A 26 1.81 11.06 4.85
C PHE A 26 2.19 12.25 3.99
N VAL A 27 3.02 13.13 4.52
CA VAL A 27 3.55 14.29 3.80
C VAL A 27 5.06 14.12 3.67
N ARG A 28 5.59 14.38 2.47
CA ARG A 28 7.05 14.41 2.23
C ARG A 28 7.75 15.39 3.16
N ALA A 29 9.02 15.14 3.43
CA ALA A 29 9.86 16.12 4.12
C ALA A 29 9.87 17.48 3.38
N GLY A 30 10.14 18.55 4.13
CA GLY A 30 10.14 19.93 3.63
C GLY A 30 11.25 20.28 2.64
N THR A 31 11.94 19.28 2.07
CA THR A 31 13.04 19.43 1.11
C THR A 31 12.76 18.64 -0.16
N ALA A 32 13.20 19.18 -1.30
CA ALA A 32 13.25 18.40 -2.53
C ALA A 32 14.32 17.32 -2.41
N PHE A 33 14.02 16.12 -2.91
CA PHE A 33 14.96 15.00 -2.91
C PHE A 33 14.82 14.20 -4.20
N THR A 34 15.94 13.85 -4.83
CA THR A 34 15.97 12.97 -6.00
C THR A 34 16.12 11.53 -5.52
N TYR A 35 15.08 10.74 -5.72
CA TYR A 35 15.12 9.31 -5.47
C TYR A 35 15.63 8.60 -6.71
N SER A 36 16.60 7.71 -6.54
CA SER A 36 16.89 6.65 -7.52
C SER A 36 15.86 5.53 -7.42
N GLY A 37 15.78 4.69 -8.46
CA GLY A 37 14.98 3.47 -8.40
C GLY A 37 15.36 2.61 -7.19
N GLY A 38 14.36 2.08 -6.47
CA GLY A 38 14.56 1.26 -5.27
C GLY A 38 14.91 2.02 -3.99
N MET A 39 14.97 3.36 -4.01
CA MET A 39 15.09 4.15 -2.78
C MET A 39 13.74 4.32 -2.08
N VAL A 40 13.75 4.36 -0.75
CA VAL A 40 12.54 4.43 0.06
C VAL A 40 11.97 5.85 0.06
N VAL A 41 10.71 5.99 -0.34
CA VAL A 41 9.95 7.24 -0.26
C VAL A 41 9.16 7.26 1.03
N GLY A 42 9.58 8.11 1.98
CA GLY A 42 9.01 8.22 3.31
C GLY A 42 8.49 9.62 3.63
N SER A 43 8.25 9.86 4.91
CA SER A 43 8.11 11.19 5.51
C SER A 43 9.41 11.58 6.22
N ALA A 44 9.46 12.76 6.84
CA ALA A 44 10.59 13.12 7.71
C ALA A 44 10.72 12.19 8.94
N ALA A 45 9.63 11.53 9.35
CA ALA A 45 9.59 10.71 10.56
C ALA A 45 9.79 9.20 10.29
N SER A 46 9.44 8.71 9.10
CA SER A 46 9.49 7.27 8.81
C SER A 46 9.59 6.96 7.32
N GLY A 47 10.30 5.88 6.97
CA GLY A 47 10.27 5.24 5.65
C GLY A 47 9.25 4.10 5.53
N VAL A 48 8.58 3.75 6.63
CA VAL A 48 7.62 2.65 6.72
C VAL A 48 6.33 3.13 7.38
N PHE A 49 5.20 2.69 6.85
CA PHE A 49 3.89 3.13 7.30
C PHE A 49 3.04 1.95 7.75
N GLU A 50 2.34 2.13 8.86
CA GLU A 50 1.41 1.15 9.40
C GLU A 50 0.07 1.22 8.65
N LEU A 51 -0.37 0.08 8.15
CA LEU A 51 -1.68 -0.18 7.60
C LEU A 51 -2.47 -0.94 8.66
N VAL A 52 -3.29 -0.24 9.43
CA VAL A 52 -4.18 -0.89 10.40
C VAL A 52 -5.26 -1.66 9.66
N THR A 53 -5.42 -2.93 10.01
CA THR A 53 -6.43 -3.83 9.43
C THR A 53 -7.49 -4.17 10.47
N SER A 54 -8.61 -4.76 10.05
CA SER A 54 -9.59 -5.33 11.00
C SER A 54 -9.23 -6.74 11.49
N GLY A 55 -8.13 -7.31 11.00
CA GLY A 55 -7.73 -8.68 11.29
C GLY A 55 -7.07 -8.86 12.64
N GLU A 56 -7.11 -10.09 13.14
CA GLU A 56 -6.39 -10.51 14.35
C GLU A 56 -5.11 -11.25 13.98
N PRO A 57 -4.12 -11.36 14.90
CA PRO A 57 -2.95 -12.21 14.67
C PRO A 57 -3.34 -13.63 14.22
N ASN A 58 -2.56 -14.19 13.29
CA ASN A 58 -2.76 -15.51 12.67
C ASN A 58 -3.99 -15.64 11.76
N THR A 59 -4.68 -14.55 11.45
CA THR A 59 -5.69 -14.53 10.38
C THR A 59 -5.04 -14.19 9.04
N SER A 60 -5.67 -14.58 7.93
CA SER A 60 -5.18 -14.23 6.59
C SER A 60 -5.93 -13.03 6.04
N LEU A 61 -5.19 -12.11 5.44
CA LEU A 61 -5.73 -11.02 4.66
C LEU A 61 -5.49 -11.30 3.18
N TYR A 62 -6.49 -11.09 2.35
CA TYR A 62 -6.35 -11.15 0.89
C TYR A 62 -6.44 -9.75 0.29
N VAL A 63 -5.29 -9.24 -0.17
CA VAL A 63 -5.19 -7.95 -0.86
C VAL A 63 -5.66 -8.11 -2.30
N THR A 64 -6.67 -7.33 -2.66
CA THR A 64 -7.27 -7.32 -3.99
C THR A 64 -6.76 -6.17 -4.85
N GLY A 65 -6.38 -5.04 -4.25
CA GLY A 65 -5.87 -3.89 -4.97
C GLY A 65 -5.06 -2.97 -4.08
N ALA A 66 -4.20 -2.16 -4.71
CA ALA A 66 -3.51 -1.06 -4.04
C ALA A 66 -3.41 0.16 -4.95
N ARG A 67 -3.44 1.33 -4.34
CA ARG A 67 -3.39 2.63 -5.03
C ARG A 67 -2.40 3.54 -4.33
N LEU A 68 -1.67 4.32 -5.12
CA LEU A 68 -0.85 5.44 -4.69
C LEU A 68 -1.43 6.72 -5.29
N LYS A 69 -1.67 7.71 -4.42
CA LYS A 69 -2.08 9.06 -4.79
C LYS A 69 -1.04 10.06 -4.31
N MET A 70 -0.74 11.05 -5.14
CA MET A 70 0.03 12.23 -4.74
C MET A 70 -0.76 13.49 -5.06
N THR A 71 -0.82 14.42 -4.12
CA THR A 71 -1.49 15.72 -4.34
C THR A 71 -0.49 16.70 -4.94
N ARG A 72 -0.42 16.71 -6.26
CA ARG A 72 0.39 17.63 -7.09
C ARG A 72 -0.10 17.61 -8.53
N SER A 73 0.34 18.59 -9.31
CA SER A 73 0.17 18.62 -10.76
C SER A 73 1.41 18.10 -11.49
N GLY A 74 1.20 17.41 -12.60
CA GLY A 74 2.28 16.85 -13.41
C GLY A 74 2.93 15.63 -12.75
N VAL A 75 2.96 14.51 -13.49
CA VAL A 75 3.80 13.38 -13.12
C VAL A 75 5.25 13.88 -12.99
N PRO A 76 5.94 13.64 -11.85
CA PRO A 76 7.33 14.02 -11.71
C PRO A 76 8.17 13.44 -12.87
N SER A 77 9.03 14.25 -13.47
CA SER A 77 9.90 13.78 -14.56
C SER A 77 10.70 12.56 -14.12
N GLY A 78 10.70 11.52 -14.96
CA GLY A 78 11.35 10.24 -14.70
C GLY A 78 10.55 9.25 -13.86
N MET A 79 9.42 9.64 -13.26
CA MET A 79 8.57 8.69 -12.55
C MET A 79 7.80 7.81 -13.54
N THR A 80 7.98 6.49 -13.42
CA THR A 80 7.26 5.51 -14.22
C THR A 80 6.22 4.81 -13.36
N GLY A 81 6.64 3.89 -12.49
CA GLY A 81 5.79 3.23 -11.49
C GLY A 81 6.40 3.28 -10.09
N ALA A 82 5.78 2.55 -9.17
CA ALA A 82 6.25 2.40 -7.80
C ALA A 82 6.00 0.97 -7.30
N ARG A 83 6.66 0.60 -6.20
CA ARG A 83 6.56 -0.71 -5.57
C ARG A 83 6.21 -0.55 -4.10
N LEU A 84 5.23 -1.32 -3.66
CA LEU A 84 4.87 -1.48 -2.26
C LEU A 84 5.52 -2.75 -1.71
N HIS A 85 6.33 -2.60 -0.68
CA HIS A 85 6.96 -3.69 0.05
C HIS A 85 6.15 -3.98 1.31
N TRP A 86 5.84 -5.25 1.57
CA TRP A 86 4.90 -5.66 2.62
C TRP A 86 5.61 -6.32 3.79
N PHE A 87 5.22 -5.97 5.01
CA PHE A 87 5.70 -6.58 6.24
C PHE A 87 4.55 -6.84 7.21
N THR A 88 4.67 -7.87 8.04
CA THR A 88 3.66 -8.20 9.08
C THR A 88 3.99 -7.61 10.46
N GLN A 89 5.18 -7.04 10.61
CA GLN A 89 5.63 -6.30 11.79
C GLN A 89 6.54 -5.16 11.33
N LEU A 90 6.71 -4.14 12.17
CA LEU A 90 7.62 -3.02 11.89
C LEU A 90 9.05 -3.54 11.63
N PRO A 91 9.59 -3.37 10.41
CA PRO A 91 10.98 -3.67 10.13
C PRO A 91 11.91 -2.57 10.68
N SER A 92 13.18 -2.93 10.87
CA SER A 92 14.21 -2.01 11.34
C SER A 92 15.00 -1.41 10.19
N GLY A 93 15.53 -0.19 10.38
CA GLY A 93 16.53 0.40 9.47
C GLY A 93 16.03 0.88 8.11
N ILE A 94 14.70 0.97 7.89
CA ILE A 94 14.13 1.51 6.66
C ILE A 94 13.75 2.99 6.87
N THR A 95 14.51 3.89 6.25
CA THR A 95 14.34 5.35 6.39
C THR A 95 14.16 6.02 5.03
N ASP A 96 13.59 7.23 5.03
CA ASP A 96 13.42 8.03 3.82
C ASP A 96 14.77 8.29 3.12
N GLY A 97 14.78 8.16 1.79
CA GLY A 97 15.96 8.46 0.97
C GLY A 97 17.09 7.45 1.11
N ALA A 98 16.90 6.34 1.81
CA ALA A 98 17.84 5.22 1.83
C ALA A 98 17.51 4.19 0.73
N ALA A 99 18.49 3.39 0.32
CA ALA A 99 18.21 2.22 -0.51
C ALA A 99 17.35 1.22 0.29
N PHE A 100 16.32 0.65 -0.34
CA PHE A 100 15.52 -0.38 0.31
C PHE A 100 16.35 -1.65 0.53
N VAL A 101 16.45 -2.07 1.79
CA VAL A 101 17.14 -3.30 2.19
C VAL A 101 16.31 -3.99 3.26
N VAL A 102 16.03 -5.28 3.05
CA VAL A 102 15.48 -6.14 4.12
C VAL A 102 16.68 -6.70 4.89
N THR A 103 16.86 -6.25 6.12
CA THR A 103 17.94 -6.76 6.98
C THR A 103 17.68 -8.23 7.34
N SER A 104 18.73 -8.98 7.70
CA SER A 104 18.61 -10.40 8.07
C SER A 104 17.60 -10.61 9.20
N GLY A 105 17.56 -9.69 10.18
CA GLY A 105 16.61 -9.73 11.30
C GLY A 105 15.14 -9.48 10.93
N ASP A 106 14.86 -8.95 9.74
CA ASP A 106 13.51 -8.61 9.28
C ASP A 106 12.98 -9.55 8.19
N THR A 107 13.76 -10.56 7.79
CA THR A 107 13.39 -11.51 6.72
C THR A 107 12.08 -12.24 6.97
N ALA A 108 11.81 -12.66 8.21
CA ALA A 108 10.55 -13.31 8.58
C ALA A 108 9.34 -12.37 8.51
N LYS A 109 9.56 -11.06 8.70
CA LYS A 109 8.53 -10.02 8.64
C LYS A 109 8.14 -9.71 7.21
N TYR A 110 9.08 -9.77 6.27
CA TYR A 110 8.88 -9.42 4.87
C TYR A 110 8.01 -10.43 4.13
N LYS A 111 6.98 -9.96 3.42
CA LYS A 111 6.01 -10.78 2.67
C LYS A 111 6.05 -10.53 1.17
N GLY A 112 7.17 -10.01 0.67
CA GLY A 112 7.36 -9.67 -0.73
C GLY A 112 6.84 -8.28 -1.07
N TYR A 113 6.55 -8.06 -2.35
CA TYR A 113 6.18 -6.75 -2.88
C TYR A 113 4.98 -6.85 -3.84
N SER A 114 4.43 -5.69 -4.18
CA SER A 114 3.46 -5.49 -5.26
C SER A 114 3.88 -4.28 -6.08
N ASP A 115 3.95 -4.45 -7.40
CA ASP A 115 4.20 -3.34 -8.32
C ASP A 115 2.90 -2.59 -8.60
N LEU A 116 3.01 -1.26 -8.62
CA LEU A 116 1.97 -0.34 -9.05
C LEU A 116 2.24 0.10 -10.48
N GLU A 117 1.18 0.25 -11.27
CA GLU A 117 1.26 0.65 -12.67
C GLU A 117 1.78 2.08 -12.82
N SER A 118 1.91 2.52 -14.08
CA SER A 118 2.44 3.84 -14.36
C SER A 118 1.59 4.95 -13.74
N ALA A 119 2.27 5.97 -13.20
CA ALA A 119 1.61 7.15 -12.67
C ALA A 119 0.95 7.97 -13.78
N LEU A 120 -0.31 8.33 -13.58
CA LEU A 120 -1.11 9.17 -14.49
C LEU A 120 -1.49 10.47 -13.79
N ASP A 121 -1.52 11.57 -14.57
CA ASP A 121 -1.90 12.89 -14.08
C ASP A 121 -3.39 13.17 -14.32
N PHE A 122 -4.10 13.48 -13.22
CA PHE A 122 -5.50 13.91 -13.21
C PHE A 122 -5.64 15.37 -12.74
N GLY A 123 -4.65 16.21 -13.03
CA GLY A 123 -4.64 17.63 -12.73
C GLY A 123 -3.98 17.93 -11.39
N GLN A 124 -4.70 17.72 -10.28
CA GLN A 124 -4.17 17.92 -8.91
C GLN A 124 -3.91 16.61 -8.17
N THR A 125 -4.11 15.50 -8.86
CA THR A 125 -3.91 14.17 -8.31
C THR A 125 -3.14 13.36 -9.32
N ILE A 126 -1.95 12.93 -8.92
CA ILE A 126 -1.24 11.86 -9.62
C ILE A 126 -1.67 10.55 -9.01
N PHE A 127 -1.98 9.58 -9.86
CA PHE A 127 -2.59 8.32 -9.45
C PHE A 127 -1.88 7.15 -10.11
N SER A 128 -1.60 6.11 -9.34
CA SER A 128 -1.03 4.85 -9.78
C SER A 128 -1.76 3.73 -9.02
N GLN A 129 -2.11 2.64 -9.70
CA GLN A 129 -2.84 1.54 -9.08
C GLN A 129 -2.38 0.19 -9.62
N SER A 130 -2.75 -0.88 -8.93
CA SER A 130 -2.64 -2.24 -9.43
C SER A 130 -3.83 -3.04 -8.94
N GLN A 131 -4.56 -3.67 -9.88
CA GLN A 131 -5.70 -4.53 -9.59
C GLN A 131 -5.90 -5.56 -10.74
N PRO A 132 -6.16 -6.85 -10.42
CA PRO A 132 -6.12 -7.46 -9.09
C PRO A 132 -4.69 -7.79 -8.63
N LEU A 133 -4.39 -7.63 -7.33
CA LEU A 133 -3.08 -7.98 -6.75
C LEU A 133 -2.95 -9.45 -6.31
N ASN A 134 -4.07 -10.15 -6.11
CA ASN A 134 -4.15 -11.57 -5.72
C ASN A 134 -3.13 -11.99 -4.64
N LYS A 135 -2.98 -11.18 -3.58
CA LYS A 135 -1.93 -11.36 -2.58
C LYS A 135 -2.51 -11.75 -1.23
N GLN A 136 -2.20 -12.96 -0.77
CA GLN A 136 -2.54 -13.39 0.58
C GLN A 136 -1.38 -13.13 1.56
N ILE A 137 -1.70 -12.59 2.74
CA ILE A 137 -0.73 -12.34 3.81
C ILE A 137 -1.33 -12.82 5.13
N THR A 138 -0.64 -13.75 5.82
CA THR A 138 -0.99 -14.11 7.20
C THR A 138 -0.44 -13.05 8.15
N LEU A 139 -1.33 -12.50 8.97
CA LEU A 139 -1.04 -11.44 9.92
C LEU A 139 -0.28 -11.96 11.14
N SER A 140 0.67 -11.18 11.66
CA SER A 140 1.28 -11.41 12.99
C SER A 140 0.80 -10.42 14.05
N SER A 141 0.05 -9.40 13.64
CA SER A 141 -0.63 -8.42 14.49
C SER A 141 -1.87 -7.92 13.73
N SER A 142 -2.64 -6.99 14.31
CA SER A 142 -3.76 -6.33 13.61
C SER A 142 -3.34 -5.34 12.52
N SER A 143 -2.06 -5.28 12.17
CA SER A 143 -1.51 -4.32 11.21
C SER A 143 -0.57 -4.98 10.21
N LEU A 144 -0.53 -4.42 9.02
CA LEU A 144 0.57 -4.58 8.07
C LEU A 144 1.44 -3.33 8.09
N PHE A 145 2.65 -3.45 7.57
CA PHE A 145 3.56 -2.32 7.41
C PHE A 145 4.03 -2.29 5.97
N VAL A 146 4.09 -1.09 5.39
CA VAL A 146 4.46 -0.90 3.97
C VAL A 146 5.59 0.10 3.81
N ALA A 147 6.51 -0.20 2.89
CA ALA A 147 7.50 0.74 2.39
C ALA A 147 7.29 0.98 0.90
N LEU A 148 7.44 2.23 0.46
CA LEU A 148 7.26 2.64 -0.94
C LEU A 148 8.62 2.87 -1.60
N THR A 149 8.83 2.32 -2.79
CA THR A 149 10.01 2.64 -3.62
C THR A 149 9.58 3.00 -5.04
N PRO A 150 10.25 3.95 -5.73
CA PRO A 150 9.97 4.21 -7.12
C PRO A 150 10.70 3.18 -8.00
N SER A 151 10.14 2.88 -9.17
CA SER A 151 10.78 1.98 -10.14
C SER A 151 11.97 2.63 -10.85
N THR A 152 11.93 3.97 -10.98
CA THR A 152 12.91 4.78 -11.71
C THR A 152 13.26 6.03 -10.94
N THR A 153 14.31 6.73 -11.38
CA THR A 153 14.74 7.97 -10.76
C THR A 153 13.69 9.07 -10.94
N PHE A 154 13.33 9.78 -9.87
CA PHE A 154 12.47 10.95 -9.95
C PHE A 154 12.83 12.01 -8.91
N ALA A 155 12.55 13.28 -9.22
CA ALA A 155 12.67 14.39 -8.28
C ALA A 155 11.35 14.61 -7.54
N SER A 156 11.37 14.38 -6.22
CA SER A 156 10.22 14.67 -5.35
C SER A 156 10.14 16.15 -5.04
N ALA A 157 8.90 16.66 -4.97
CA ALA A 157 8.65 18.01 -4.49
C ALA A 157 8.50 18.01 -2.96
N SER A 158 9.00 19.06 -2.33
CA SER A 158 8.87 19.31 -0.89
C SER A 158 7.40 19.30 -0.47
N GLY A 159 7.09 18.74 0.69
CA GLY A 159 5.78 18.83 1.32
C GLY A 159 4.62 18.22 0.51
N THR A 160 4.91 17.43 -0.52
CA THR A 160 3.87 16.76 -1.32
C THR A 160 3.12 15.75 -0.45
N PRO A 161 1.78 15.80 -0.37
CA PRO A 161 0.96 14.78 0.28
C PRO A 161 0.90 13.49 -0.54
N TYR A 162 1.01 12.36 0.13
CA TYR A 162 0.89 11.02 -0.41
C TYR A 162 -0.22 10.27 0.32
N ARG A 163 -0.95 9.44 -0.41
CA ARG A 163 -1.95 8.53 0.15
C ARG A 163 -1.80 7.15 -0.48
N ILE A 164 -1.71 6.12 0.35
CA ILE A 164 -1.72 4.71 -0.06
C ILE A 164 -3.05 4.12 0.39
N GLU A 165 -3.76 3.49 -0.52
CA GLU A 165 -5.04 2.82 -0.27
C GLU A 165 -4.89 1.35 -0.64
N VAL A 166 -5.38 0.45 0.22
CA VAL A 166 -5.29 -0.99 0.03
C VAL A 166 -6.68 -1.60 0.23
N ASP A 167 -7.18 -2.27 -0.80
CA ASP A 167 -8.43 -3.01 -0.74
C ASP A 167 -8.16 -4.47 -0.37
N TYR A 168 -8.89 -4.98 0.61
CA TYR A 168 -8.72 -6.34 1.08
C TYR A 168 -10.01 -6.95 1.62
N PHE A 169 -9.98 -8.26 1.85
CA PHE A 169 -10.94 -8.96 2.70
C PHE A 169 -10.20 -9.88 3.66
N MET A 170 -10.83 -10.18 4.78
CA MET A 170 -10.34 -11.16 5.75
C MET A 170 -10.73 -12.58 5.31
N VAL A 171 -9.85 -13.54 5.56
CA VAL A 171 -10.00 -14.97 5.19
C VAL A 171 -9.82 -15.85 6.41
#